data_AF-A0ABD3JLI4-F1
#
_entry.id   AF-A0ABD3JLI4-F1
#
_cell.length_a   1.000
_cell.length_b   1.000
_cell.length_c   1.000
_cell.angle_alpha   90.00
_cell.angle_beta   90.00
_cell.angle_gamma   90.00
#
_symmetry.space_group_name_H-M   'P 1'
#
loop_
_entity.id
_entity.type
_entity.pdbx_description
1 polymer ?
#
loop_
_entity_poly.entity_id
_entity_poly.type
_entity_poly.pdbx_seq_one_letter_code
_entity_poly.pdbx_strand_id
1 'polypeptide(L)'
;MASSTANRWIRPEVFPLFAAVGVAVGICGMQLVRNICTNPEVRVTKEKRAAGVLDNFAEGEKYSQHAVRRFVRNRPSQVMPSINNFFSDPK
;
A
#
# COMPACT_ATOMS: atom_id res chain seq x y z
N MET A 1 -7.39 8.06 -34.00
CA MET A 1 -6.07 7.60 -34.47
C MET A 1 -5.05 8.01 -33.42
N ALA A 2 -4.46 7.06 -32.69
CA ALA A 2 -3.43 7.39 -31.72
C ALA A 2 -2.21 8.02 -32.44
N SER A 3 -1.58 9.02 -31.82
CA SER A 3 -0.40 9.69 -32.39
C SER A 3 0.70 8.67 -32.73
N SER A 4 1.50 8.93 -33.78
CA SER A 4 2.57 8.03 -34.23
C SER A 4 3.55 7.65 -33.12
N THR A 5 3.72 8.54 -32.13
CA THR A 5 4.50 8.31 -30.91
C THR A 5 3.82 7.34 -29.95
N ALA A 6 2.49 7.43 -29.77
CA ALA A 6 1.75 6.56 -28.84
C ALA A 6 1.78 5.11 -29.30
N ASN A 7 1.62 4.84 -30.61
CA ASN A 7 1.73 3.50 -31.17
C ASN A 7 3.16 2.92 -31.05
N ARG A 8 4.19 3.77 -30.92
CA ARG A 8 5.55 3.30 -30.73
C ARG A 8 5.79 2.78 -29.31
N TRP A 9 5.15 3.38 -28.31
CA TRP A 9 5.36 3.10 -26.88
C TRP A 9 4.30 2.20 -26.25
N ILE A 10 3.07 2.20 -26.79
CA ILE A 10 1.96 1.37 -26.31
C ILE A 10 1.91 0.10 -27.14
N ARG A 11 2.78 -0.84 -26.79
CA ARG A 11 2.81 -2.18 -27.40
C ARG A 11 2.50 -3.24 -26.34
N PRO A 12 1.93 -4.39 -26.72
CA PRO A 12 1.56 -5.45 -25.78
C PRO A 12 2.73 -5.92 -24.91
N GLU A 13 3.94 -5.92 -25.44
CA GLU A 13 5.14 -6.37 -24.75
C GLU A 13 5.54 -5.46 -23.58
N VAL A 14 5.04 -4.21 -23.56
CA VAL A 14 5.36 -3.22 -22.52
C VAL A 14 4.33 -3.24 -21.40
N PHE A 15 3.14 -3.83 -21.59
CA PHE A 15 2.12 -3.88 -20.54
C PHE A 15 2.58 -4.58 -19.24
N PRO A 16 3.34 -5.69 -19.28
CA PRO A 16 3.89 -6.27 -18.05
C PRO A 16 4.84 -5.31 -17.30
N LEU A 17 5.63 -4.52 -18.02
CA LEU A 17 6.53 -3.52 -17.43
C LEU A 17 5.73 -2.37 -16.81
N PHE A 18 4.70 -1.88 -17.51
CA PHE A 18 3.79 -0.86 -16.97
C PHE A 18 3.04 -1.36 -15.74
N ALA A 19 2.63 -2.64 -15.71
CA ALA A 19 2.01 -3.22 -14.53
C ALA A 19 2.97 -3.21 -13.34
N ALA A 20 4.21 -3.69 -13.51
CA ALA A 20 5.19 -3.72 -12.42
C ALA A 20 5.53 -2.31 -11.91
N VAL A 21 5.84 -1.37 -12.81
CA VAL A 21 6.20 0.01 -12.43
C VAL A 21 4.99 0.74 -11.85
N GLY A 22 3.80 0.57 -12.44
CA GLY A 22 2.56 1.16 -11.96
C GLY A 22 2.20 0.68 -10.55
N VAL A 23 2.38 -0.62 -10.26
CA VAL A 23 2.20 -1.17 -8.91
C VAL A 23 3.19 -0.55 -7.94
N ALA A 24 4.48 -0.46 -8.29
CA ALA A 24 5.49 0.12 -7.40
C ALA A 24 5.19 1.60 -7.07
N VAL A 25 4.91 2.42 -8.10
CA VAL A 25 4.55 3.83 -7.92
C VAL A 25 3.24 3.97 -7.13
N GLY A 26 2.26 3.12 -7.42
CA GLY A 26 0.99 3.09 -6.71
C GLY A 26 1.14 2.79 -5.22
N ILE A 27 1.99 1.83 -4.85
CA ILE A 27 2.28 1.51 -3.44
C ILE A 27 2.96 2.70 -2.74
N CYS A 28 3.94 3.33 -3.38
CA CYS A 28 4.58 4.54 -2.84
C CYS A 28 3.58 5.68 -2.64
N GLY A 29 2.72 5.94 -3.63
CA GLY A 29 1.67 6.97 -3.56
C GLY A 29 0.65 6.69 -2.46
N MET A 30 0.16 5.46 -2.35
CA MET A 30 -0.73 5.02 -1.28
C MET A 30 -0.11 5.28 0.09
N GLN A 31 1.17 4.95 0.27
CA GLN A 31 1.87 5.14 1.53
C GLN A 31 2.01 6.63 1.90
N LEU A 32 2.33 7.49 0.93
CA LEU A 32 2.41 8.94 1.13
C LEU A 32 1.06 9.54 1.51
N VAL A 33 -0.01 9.19 0.78
CA VAL A 33 -1.38 9.64 1.09
C VAL A 33 -1.78 9.21 2.49
N ARG A 34 -1.49 7.97 2.87
CA ARG A 34 -1.77 7.47 4.22
C ARG A 34 -1.00 8.25 5.29
N ASN A 35 0.27 8.55 5.04
CA ASN A 35 1.09 9.33 5.97
C ASN A 35 0.57 10.77 6.13
N ILE A 36 0.03 11.38 5.07
CA ILE A 36 -0.50 12.74 5.14
C ILE A 36 -1.87 12.78 5.85
N CYS A 37 -2.75 11.80 5.57
CA CYS A 37 -4.14 11.84 6.01
C CYS A 37 -4.40 11.17 7.36
N THR A 38 -3.60 10.17 7.74
CA THR A 38 -3.92 9.30 8.90
C THR A 38 -2.82 9.23 9.94
N ASN A 39 -1.65 9.82 9.68
CA ASN A 39 -0.61 9.90 10.69
C ASN A 39 -1.01 10.95 11.74
N PRO A 40 -1.16 10.56 13.02
CA PRO A 40 -1.59 11.49 14.08
C PRO A 40 -0.62 12.66 14.29
N GLU A 41 0.65 12.51 13.90
CA GLU A 41 1.67 13.55 14.07
C GLU A 41 1.68 14.57 12.92
N VAL A 42 1.12 14.22 11.76
CA VAL A 42 1.11 15.07 10.56
C VAL A 42 -0.10 15.98 10.57
N ARG A 43 0.14 17.27 10.83
CA ARG A 43 -0.90 18.31 10.95
C ARG A 43 -0.92 19.21 9.72
N VAL A 44 -1.82 18.94 8.79
CA VAL A 44 -1.98 19.75 7.55
C VAL A 44 -3.00 20.89 7.72
N THR A 45 -4.10 20.62 8.42
CA THR A 45 -5.18 21.60 8.66
C THR A 45 -4.82 22.58 9.78
N LYS A 46 -5.33 23.81 9.69
CA LYS A 46 -5.05 24.85 10.69
C LYS A 46 -5.62 24.49 12.07
N GLU A 47 -6.78 23.86 12.12
CA GLU A 47 -7.45 23.41 13.35
C GLU A 47 -6.59 22.41 14.14
N LYS A 48 -6.05 21.38 13.47
CA LYS A 48 -5.17 20.39 14.13
C LYS A 48 -3.84 20.98 14.58
N ARG A 49 -3.38 22.11 14.02
CA ARG A 49 -2.17 22.82 14.47
C ARG A 49 -2.41 23.70 15.70
N ALA A 50 -3.62 24.22 15.89
CA ALA A 50 -3.96 25.05 17.05
C ALA A 50 -4.17 24.22 18.34
N ALA A 51 -4.45 22.92 18.21
CA ALA A 51 -4.56 22.01 19.34
C ALA A 51 -3.18 21.74 19.98
N GLY A 52 -2.91 22.38 21.13
CA GLY A 52 -1.62 22.30 21.84
C GLY A 52 -1.31 20.94 22.47
N VAL A 53 -2.32 20.17 22.88
CA VAL A 53 -2.21 18.77 23.36
C VAL A 53 -3.14 17.90 22.52
N LEU A 54 -2.65 16.75 22.07
CA LEU A 54 -3.32 15.91 21.08
C LEU A 54 -3.82 14.60 21.71
N ASP A 55 -5.06 14.59 22.20
CA ASP A 55 -5.72 13.38 22.76
C ASP A 55 -6.27 12.48 21.64
N ASN A 56 -5.38 12.01 20.77
CA ASN A 56 -5.77 11.35 19.51
C ASN A 56 -5.45 9.86 19.49
N PHE A 57 -5.72 9.21 20.63
CA PHE A 57 -5.48 7.77 20.85
C PHE A 57 -6.21 6.90 19.83
N ALA A 58 -7.46 7.24 19.49
CA ALA A 58 -8.27 6.49 18.52
C ALA A 58 -7.74 6.62 17.07
N GLU A 59 -7.20 7.77 16.68
CA GLU A 59 -6.58 7.94 15.35
C GLU A 59 -5.23 7.21 15.29
N GLY A 60 -4.44 7.26 16.37
CA GLY A 60 -3.19 6.51 16.50
C GLY A 60 -3.38 4.99 16.48
N GLU A 61 -4.42 4.47 17.14
CA GLU A 61 -4.77 3.06 17.08
C GLU A 61 -5.15 2.64 15.66
N LYS A 62 -5.98 3.43 14.97
CA LYS A 62 -6.37 3.16 13.57
C LYS A 62 -5.18 3.21 12.61
N TYR A 63 -4.22 4.12 12.83
CA TYR A 63 -2.99 4.19 12.04
C TYR A 63 -2.09 2.98 12.26
N SER A 64 -1.91 2.56 13.51
CA SER A 64 -1.07 1.41 13.89
C SER A 64 -1.70 0.07 13.47
N GLN A 65 -3.01 -0.11 13.70
CA GLN A 65 -3.76 -1.34 13.44
C GLN A 65 -4.61 -1.24 12.17
N HIS A 66 -4.02 -0.80 11.05
CA HIS A 66 -4.77 -0.72 9.79
C HIS A 66 -5.21 -2.13 9.30
N ALA A 67 -6.27 -2.18 8.49
CA ALA A 67 -6.96 -3.42 8.10
C ALA A 67 -6.02 -4.49 7.51
N VAL A 68 -5.08 -4.11 6.65
CA VAL A 68 -4.13 -5.05 6.03
C VAL A 68 -3.21 -5.67 7.08
N ARG A 69 -2.72 -4.90 8.06
CA ARG A 69 -1.86 -5.40 9.14
C ARG A 69 -2.63 -6.32 10.06
N ARG A 70 -3.88 -6.00 10.41
CA ARG A 70 -4.76 -6.89 11.18
C ARG A 70 -5.02 -8.20 10.45
N PHE A 71 -5.24 -8.13 9.13
CA PHE A 71 -5.48 -9.30 8.30
C PHE A 71 -4.25 -10.22 8.17
N VAL A 72 -3.06 -9.65 8.00
CA VAL A 72 -1.82 -10.41 7.82
C VAL A 72 -1.24 -10.91 9.14
N ARG A 73 -1.54 -10.28 10.28
CA ARG A 73 -0.94 -10.58 11.60
C ARG A 73 -1.04 -12.05 12.04
N ASN A 74 -2.14 -12.72 11.69
CA ASN A 74 -2.41 -14.10 12.10
C ASN A 74 -2.12 -15.11 10.98
N ARG A 75 -1.54 -14.67 9.85
CA ARG A 75 -1.21 -15.57 8.73
C ARG A 75 0.27 -15.96 8.79
N PRO A 76 0.59 -17.23 8.48
CA PRO A 76 1.98 -17.65 8.37
C PRO A 76 2.65 -16.88 7.22
N SER A 77 3.90 -16.46 7.42
CA SER A 77 4.69 -15.69 6.45
C SER A 77 5.17 -16.59 5.29
N GLN A 78 4.23 -17.06 4.47
CA GLN A 78 4.49 -17.94 3.34
C GLN A 78 4.09 -17.26 2.04
N VAL A 79 5.01 -17.24 1.07
CA VAL A 79 4.78 -16.62 -0.26
C VAL A 79 3.81 -17.47 -1.09
N MET A 80 3.92 -18.79 -1.00
CA MET A 80 3.07 -19.74 -1.74
C MET A 80 2.66 -20.91 -0.83
N PRO A 81 1.60 -20.76 -0.01
CA PRO A 81 1.22 -21.76 0.98
C PRO A 81 0.84 -23.11 0.34
N SER A 82 0.22 -23.12 -0.85
CA SER A 82 -0.13 -24.36 -1.55
C SER A 82 1.09 -25.17 -1.97
N ILE A 83 2.11 -24.50 -2.53
CA ILE A 83 3.36 -25.15 -2.94
C ILE A 83 4.15 -25.58 -1.71
N ASN A 84 4.19 -24.73 -0.67
CA ASN A 84 4.91 -25.05 0.56
C ASN A 84 4.30 -26.28 1.24
N ASN A 85 2.99 -26.33 1.43
CA ASN A 85 2.29 -27.47 2.05
C ASN A 85 2.46 -28.74 1.21
N PHE A 86 2.41 -28.63 -0.13
CA PHE A 86 2.63 -29.77 -1.02
C PHE A 86 4.00 -30.46 -0.82
N PHE A 87 5.05 -29.69 -0.54
CA PHE A 87 6.40 -30.23 -0.31
C PHE A 87 6.74 -30.49 1.16
N SER A 88 6.01 -29.89 2.10
CA SER A 88 6.34 -29.92 3.54
C SER A 88 5.47 -30.87 4.35
N ASP A 89 4.25 -31.18 3.90
CA ASP A 89 3.32 -32.03 4.65
C ASP A 89 3.79 -33.50 4.59
N PRO A 90 4.16 -34.13 5.72
CA PRO A 90 4.44 -35.56 5.74
C PRO A 90 3.14 -36.34 5.51
N LYS A 91 3.22 -37.41 4.70
CA LYS A 91 2.12 -38.36 4.48
C LYS A 91 1.75 -39.12 5.75
#